data_AF-Q1Q0P5-F1
#
_entry.id   AF-Q1Q0P5-F1
#
_cell.length_a   1.000
_cell.length_b   1.000
_cell.length_c   1.000
_cell.angle_alpha   90.00
_cell.angle_beta   90.00
_cell.angle_gamma   90.00
#
_symmetry.space_group_name_H-M   'P 1'
#
loop_
_entity.id
_entity.type
_entity.pdbx_description
1 polymer ?
#
loop_
_entity_poly.entity_id
_entity_poly.type
_entity_poly.pdbx_seq_one_letter_code
_entity_poly.pdbx_strand_id
1 'polypeptide(L)' 'MIQNKLNRDLLIYLLWNIGWYDNQEIGNLFSIDYSSISRQVTIMRSRIPKDDKINKRITKIKSLIKV' A
#
# COMPACT_ATOMS: atom_id res chain seq x y z
N MET A 1 12.28 -3.34 13.25
CA MET A 1 11.51 -2.08 13.09
C MET A 1 11.26 -1.66 11.63
N ILE A 2 12.26 -1.62 10.74
CA ILE A 2 12.11 -1.13 9.34
C ILE A 2 11.18 -2.01 8.47
N GLN A 3 11.21 -3.34 8.67
CA GLN A 3 10.41 -4.29 7.89
C GLN A 3 8.89 -4.13 8.13
N ASN A 4 8.48 -3.82 9.36
CA ASN A 4 7.07 -3.63 9.72
C ASN A 4 6.48 -2.39 9.04
N LYS A 5 7.27 -1.31 8.93
CA LYS A 5 6.84 -0.09 8.22
C LYS A 5 6.63 -0.37 6.74
N LEU A 6 7.61 -0.98 6.05
CA LEU A 6 7.47 -1.28 4.64
C LEU A 6 6.27 -2.19 4.35
N ASN A 7 6.04 -3.21 5.18
CA ASN A 7 4.90 -4.12 5.03
C ASN A 7 3.56 -3.37 5.17
N ARG A 8 3.43 -2.50 6.17
CA ARG A 8 2.24 -1.66 6.36
C ARG A 8 2.01 -0.74 5.17
N ASP A 9 3.06 -0.05 4.74
CA ASP A 9 2.99 0.91 3.63
C ASP A 9 2.59 0.20 2.31
N LEU A 10 3.10 -1.02 2.08
CA LEU A 10 2.69 -1.90 0.97
C LEU A 10 1.21 -2.31 1.06
N LEU A 11 0.75 -2.68 2.24
CA LEU A 11 -0.64 -3.11 2.43
C LEU A 11 -1.62 -1.95 2.21
N ILE A 12 -1.28 -0.76 2.72
CA ILE A 12 -2.04 0.47 2.45
C ILE A 12 -2.11 0.75 0.94
N TYR A 13 -0.98 0.66 0.24
CA TYR A 13 -0.96 0.84 -1.22
C TYR A 13 -1.83 -0.20 -1.94
N LEU A 14 -1.79 -1.47 -1.53
CA LEU A 14 -2.58 -2.53 -2.16
C LEU A 14 -4.09 -2.30 -1.98
N LEU A 15 -4.54 -1.99 -0.76
CA LEU A 15 -5.95 -1.70 -0.48
C LEU A 15 -6.44 -0.50 -1.31
N TRP A 16 -5.65 0.57 -1.35
CA TRP A 16 -5.94 1.73 -2.17
C TRP A 16 -5.98 1.39 -3.67
N ASN A 17 -5.02 0.58 -4.14
CA ASN A 17 -4.89 0.29 -5.56
C ASN A 17 -5.95 -0.68 -6.09
N ILE A 18 -6.50 -1.54 -5.24
CA ILE A 18 -7.67 -2.39 -5.57
C ILE A 18 -8.92 -1.52 -5.72
N GLY A 19 -8.99 -0.38 -5.04
CA GLY A 19 -10.06 0.62 -5.19
C GLY A 19 -11.36 0.28 -4.48
N TRP A 20 -11.39 -0.77 -3.66
CA TRP A 20 -12.57 -1.14 -2.86
C TRP A 20 -12.74 -0.31 -1.59
N TYR A 21 -11.68 0.37 -1.16
CA TYR A 21 -11.69 1.21 0.03
C TYR A 21 -11.23 2.61 -0.31
N ASP A 22 -11.92 3.63 0.20
CA ASP A 22 -11.42 4.99 0.18
C ASP A 22 -10.33 5.22 1.24
N ASN A 23 -9.67 6.38 1.18
CA ASN A 23 -8.59 6.70 2.11
C ASN A 23 -9.04 6.82 3.57
N GLN A 24 -10.30 7.15 3.84
CA GLN A 24 -10.84 7.26 5.19
C GLN A 24 -11.11 5.86 5.76
N GLU A 25 -11.67 4.95 4.97
CA GLU A 25 -11.86 3.54 5.33
C GLU A 25 -10.53 2.85 5.60
N ILE A 26 -9.53 3.07 4.72
CA ILE A 26 -8.16 2.57 4.95
C ILE A 26 -7.59 3.19 6.23
N GLY A 27 -7.75 4.51 6.43
CA GLY A 27 -7.28 5.19 7.63
C GLY A 27 -7.82 4.56 8.92
N ASN A 28 -9.12 4.25 8.95
CA ASN A 28 -9.77 3.58 10.07
C ASN A 28 -9.17 2.19 10.35
N LEU A 29 -8.91 1.38 9.31
CA LEU A 29 -8.29 0.05 9.46
C LEU A 29 -6.89 0.11 10.10
N PHE A 30 -6.14 1.18 9.84
CA PHE A 30 -4.78 1.38 10.36
C PHE A 30 -4.71 2.34 11.55
N SER A 31 -5.85 2.86 12.03
CA SER A 31 -5.93 3.88 13.09
C SER A 31 -5.05 5.11 12.80
N ILE A 32 -5.04 5.56 11.54
CA ILE A 32 -4.32 6.75 11.09
C ILE A 32 -5.22 7.62 10.22
N ASP A 33 -4.88 8.91 10.11
CA ASP A 33 -5.72 9.87 9.40
C ASP A 33 -5.63 9.73 7.87
N TYR A 34 -6.66 10.25 7.19
CA TYR A 34 -6.77 10.30 5.73
C TYR A 34 -5.52 10.90 5.05
N SER A 35 -4.94 11.96 5.63
CA SER A 35 -3.81 12.65 5.02
C SER A 35 -2.53 11.81 5.11
N SER A 36 -2.36 11.05 6.19
CA SER A 36 -1.32 10.04 6.33
C SER A 36 -1.44 8.94 5.27
N ILE A 37 -2.66 8.46 4.98
CA ILE A 37 -2.91 7.50 3.89
C ILE A 37 -2.51 8.09 2.53
N SER A 38 -3.00 9.31 2.23
CA SER A 38 -2.69 9.99 0.96
C SER A 38 -1.18 10.17 0.75
N ARG A 39 -0.46 10.56 1.81
CA ARG A 39 1.00 10.68 1.80
C ARG A 39 1.67 9.32 1.57
N GLN A 40 1.21 8.28 2.25
CA GLN A 40 1.75 6.92 2.15
C GLN A 40 1.61 6.36 0.73
N VAL A 41 0.42 6.49 0.14
CA VAL A 41 0.14 6.08 -1.24
C VAL A 41 1.06 6.82 -2.22
N THR A 42 1.22 8.13 -2.06
CA THR A 42 2.11 8.94 -2.92
C THR A 42 3.56 8.44 -2.87
N ILE A 43 4.09 8.21 -1.67
CA ILE A 43 5.43 7.65 -1.48
C ILE A 43 5.55 6.30 -2.17
N MET A 44 4.61 5.39 -1.94
CA MET A 44 4.65 4.04 -2.52
C MET A 44 4.54 4.05 -4.04
N ARG A 45 3.66 4.87 -4.63
CA ARG A 45 3.57 5.06 -6.09
C ARG A 45 4.90 5.49 -6.70
N SER A 46 5.65 6.35 -6.03
CA SER A 46 6.97 6.79 -6.52
C SER A 46 8.08 5.74 -6.31
N ARG A 47 7.95 4.88 -5.31
CA ARG A 47 8.97 3.91 -4.89
C ARG A 47 8.87 2.59 -5.65
N ILE A 48 7.65 2.06 -5.82
CA ILE A 48 7.39 0.76 -6.45
C ILE A 48 8.08 0.60 -7.82
N PRO A 49 7.96 1.54 -8.79
CA PRO A 49 8.59 1.35 -10.09
C PRO A 49 10.13 1.41 -10.05
N LYS A 50 10.72 1.92 -8.96
CA LYS A 50 12.16 2.06 -8.77
C LYS A 50 12.79 0.88 -8.01
N ASP A 51 11.97 0.02 -7.40
CA ASP A 51 12.41 -1.08 -6.55
C ASP A 51 11.81 -2.39 -7.08
N ASP A 52 12.60 -3.11 -7.89
CA ASP A 52 12.20 -4.35 -8.54
C ASP A 52 11.73 -5.42 -7.54
N LYS A 53 12.32 -5.46 -6.34
CA LYS A 53 11.93 -6.40 -5.28
C LYS A 53 10.55 -6.09 -4.75
N ILE A 54 10.23 -4.82 -4.51
CA ILE A 54 8.88 -4.40 -4.11
C ILE A 54 7.88 -4.66 -5.23
N ASN A 55 8.23 -4.32 -6.48
CA ASN A 55 7.36 -4.52 -7.63
C ASN A 55 6.97 -6.00 -7.81
N LYS A 56 7.96 -6.91 -7.80
CA LYS A 56 7.74 -8.36 -7.86
C LYS A 56 6.83 -8.86 -6.73
N ARG A 57 6.99 -8.32 -5.53
CA ARG A 57 6.15 -8.68 -4.37
C ARG A 57 4.70 -8.25 -4.57
N ILE A 58 4.45 -7.05 -5.08
CA ILE A 58 3.10 -6.55 -5.39
C ILE A 58 2.45 -7.40 -6.47
N THR A 59 3.15 -7.67 -7.57
CA THR A 59 2.64 -8.51 -8.67
C THR A 59 2.25 -9.90 -8.16
N LYS A 60 3.09 -10.51 -7.31
CA LYS A 60 2.78 -11.80 -6.69
C LYS A 60 1.55 -11.74 -5.77
N ILE A 61 1.40 -10.67 -4.98
CA ILE A 61 0.22 -10.52 -4.11
C ILE A 61 -1.04 -10.37 -4.97
N LYS A 62 -1.02 -9.50 -5.98
CA LYS A 62 -2.13 -9.32 -6.94
C LYS A 62 -2.54 -10.63 -7.62
N SER A 63 -1.57 -11.42 -8.07
CA SER A 63 -1.87 -12.72 -8.68
C SER A 63 -2.50 -13.73 -7.72
N LEU A 64 -2.22 -13.64 -6.41
CA LEU A 64 -2.83 -14.51 -5.39
C LEU A 64 -4.26 -14.09 -5.06
N ILE A 65 -4.54 -12.78 -5.04
CA ILE A 65 -5.89 -12.25 -4.78
C ILE A 65 -6.79 -12.26 -6.02
N LYS A 66 -6.25 -12.64 -7.19
CA LYS A 66 -6.94 -12.67 -8.50
C LYS A 66 -7.60 -11.33 -8.87
N VAL A 67 -6.90 -10.23 -8.54
CA VAL A 67 -7.28 -8.86 -8.89
C VAL A 67 -6.33 -8.32 -9.95
#